data_AF-A0A8B6H7D3-F1
#
_entry.id   AF-A0A8B6H7D3-F1
#
_cell.length_a   1.000
_cell.length_b   1.000
_cell.length_c   1.000
_cell.angle_alpha   90.00
_cell.angle_beta   90.00
_cell.angle_gamma   90.00
#
_symmetry.space_group_name_H-M   'P 1'
#
loop_
_entity.id
_entity.type
_entity.pdbx_description
1 polymer ?
#
loop_
_entity_poly.entity_id
_entity_poly.type
_entity_poly.pdbx_seq_one_letter_code
_entity_poly.pdbx_strand_id
1 'polypeptide(L)'
;MICLRCMAACVLFIIVISSPAERHEKRGTIEKKAWWNFAYQMLSIFGIGNSAFLFDYGCFCGLRGHGESVDTIDNCCQVHDACYSMVEE
;
A
#
# COMPACT_ATOMS: atom_id res chain seq x y z
N MET A 1 30.86 7.83 45.82
CA MET A 1 31.19 7.17 44.53
C MET A 1 29.95 6.79 43.69
N ILE A 2 28.77 7.36 43.97
CA ILE A 2 27.51 7.09 43.23
C ILE A 2 27.29 8.07 42.05
N CYS A 3 27.85 9.29 42.11
CA CYS A 3 27.65 10.30 41.06
C CYS A 3 28.34 9.96 39.73
N LEU A 4 29.57 9.40 39.77
CA LEU A 4 30.37 9.23 38.54
C LEU A 4 29.82 8.13 37.62
N ARG A 5 29.26 7.05 38.20
CA ARG A 5 28.58 5.98 37.43
C ARG A 5 27.25 6.44 36.84
N CYS A 6 26.53 7.32 37.55
CA CYS A 6 25.26 7.87 37.08
C CYS A 6 25.48 8.85 35.91
N MET A 7 26.48 9.72 36.01
CA MET A 7 26.83 10.66 34.93
C MET A 7 27.32 9.93 33.67
N ALA A 8 28.14 8.89 33.81
CA ALA A 8 28.58 8.07 32.69
C ALA A 8 27.41 7.35 31.98
N ALA A 9 26.43 6.86 32.75
CA ALA A 9 25.21 6.27 32.19
C ALA A 9 24.38 7.30 31.40
N CYS A 10 24.21 8.52 31.92
CA CYS A 10 23.51 9.59 31.22
C CYS A 10 24.23 9.99 29.91
N VAL A 11 25.56 10.10 29.92
CA VAL A 11 26.34 10.47 28.73
C VAL A 11 26.28 9.39 27.66
N LEU A 12 26.38 8.10 28.02
CA LEU A 12 26.21 7.00 27.07
C LEU A 12 24.79 6.98 26.48
N PHE A 13 23.77 7.23 27.31
CA PHE A 13 22.39 7.33 26.84
C PHE A 13 22.21 8.50 25.86
N ILE A 14 22.81 9.67 26.15
CA ILE A 14 22.82 10.84 25.28
C ILE A 14 23.57 10.58 23.97
N ILE A 15 24.70 9.88 24.00
CA ILE A 15 25.44 9.49 22.79
C ILE A 15 24.62 8.51 21.94
N VAL A 16 23.91 7.55 22.56
CA VAL A 16 23.05 6.60 21.85
C VAL A 16 21.85 7.30 21.18
N ILE A 17 21.19 8.23 21.87
CA ILE A 17 20.05 8.99 21.29
C ILE A 17 20.45 10.12 20.34
N SER A 18 21.68 10.64 20.46
CA SER A 18 22.22 11.70 19.58
C SER A 18 23.03 11.12 18.42
N SER A 19 23.26 9.81 18.39
CA SER A 19 23.83 9.14 17.23
C SER A 19 22.83 9.26 16.08
N PRO A 20 23.25 9.73 14.90
CA PRO A 20 22.41 9.71 13.72
C PRO A 20 22.33 8.25 13.25
N ALA A 21 21.49 7.45 13.90
CA ALA A 21 20.99 6.23 13.30
C ALA A 21 20.42 6.63 11.93
N GLU A 22 20.92 5.96 10.91
CA GLU A 22 20.78 6.32 9.51
C GLU A 22 19.39 6.83 9.18
N ARG A 23 19.37 7.91 8.38
CA ARG A 23 18.19 8.40 7.69
C ARG A 23 17.62 7.25 6.86
N HIS A 24 16.74 6.44 7.45
CA HIS A 24 15.71 5.78 6.69
C HIS A 24 14.76 6.89 6.26
N GLU A 25 15.05 7.43 5.08
CA GLU A 25 14.03 7.93 4.18
C GLU A 25 12.95 6.84 4.15
N LYS A 26 11.89 7.02 4.94
CA LYS A 26 10.61 6.42 4.58
C LYS A 26 10.21 7.13 3.31
N ARG A 27 10.83 6.74 2.18
CA ARG A 27 10.16 6.81 0.90
C ARG A 27 8.87 6.08 1.17
N GLY A 28 7.79 6.86 1.29
CA GLY A 28 6.48 6.32 1.62
C GLY A 28 6.31 5.12 0.71
N THR A 29 6.31 3.93 1.30
CA THR A 29 5.76 2.79 0.60
C THR A 29 4.40 3.29 0.20
N ILE A 30 4.09 3.25 -1.09
CA ILE A 30 2.71 3.23 -1.53
C ILE A 30 2.18 1.98 -0.84
N GLU A 31 1.70 2.16 0.39
CA GLU A 31 1.37 1.10 1.31
C GLU A 31 0.23 0.37 0.62
N LYS A 32 0.37 -0.94 0.46
CA LYS A 32 -0.50 -1.86 -0.31
C LYS A 32 -1.93 -1.90 0.23
N LYS A 33 -2.59 -0.76 0.26
CA LYS A 33 -4.02 -0.52 0.41
C LYS A 33 -4.66 -0.32 -0.96
N ALA A 34 -3.95 -0.70 -2.04
CA ALA A 34 -4.41 -0.66 -3.42
C ALA A 34 -5.80 -1.28 -3.56
N TRP A 35 -6.03 -2.43 -2.92
CA TRP A 35 -7.32 -3.10 -2.97
C TRP A 35 -8.43 -2.34 -2.23
N TRP A 36 -8.15 -1.76 -1.05
CA TRP A 36 -9.14 -0.96 -0.31
C TRP A 36 -9.46 0.36 -1.01
N ASN A 37 -8.45 1.03 -1.58
CA ASN A 37 -8.66 2.25 -2.37
C ASN A 37 -9.46 1.93 -3.64
N PHE A 38 -9.15 0.84 -4.33
CA PHE A 38 -9.91 0.38 -5.48
C PHE A 38 -11.35 0.04 -5.09
N ALA A 39 -11.53 -0.69 -3.99
CA ALA A 39 -12.86 -1.06 -3.51
C ALA A 39 -13.71 0.15 -3.11
N TYR A 40 -13.08 1.15 -2.48
CA TYR A 40 -13.74 2.41 -2.16
C TYR A 40 -14.14 3.20 -3.42
N GLN A 41 -13.27 3.23 -4.44
CA GLN A 41 -13.58 3.90 -5.71
C GLN A 41 -14.66 3.17 -6.52
N MET A 42 -14.64 1.85 -6.55
CA MET A 42 -15.70 1.03 -7.11
C MET A 42 -17.03 1.29 -6.39
N LEU A 43 -17.01 1.35 -5.07
CA LEU A 43 -18.18 1.65 -4.26
C LEU A 43 -18.75 3.05 -4.52
N SER A 44 -17.88 4.05 -4.65
CA SER A 44 -18.30 5.45 -4.84
C SER A 44 -18.92 5.69 -6.22
N ILE A 45 -18.45 4.99 -7.25
CA ILE A 45 -18.95 5.14 -8.64
C ILE A 45 -20.16 4.24 -8.91
N PHE A 46 -20.06 2.95 -8.56
CA PHE A 46 -21.07 1.96 -8.93
C PHE A 46 -22.12 1.71 -7.83
N GLY A 47 -21.87 2.15 -6.61
CA GLY A 47 -22.73 1.95 -5.45
C GLY A 47 -22.63 0.55 -4.85
N ILE A 48 -23.14 0.39 -3.62
CA ILE A 48 -23.04 -0.86 -2.81
C ILE A 48 -23.52 -2.10 -3.56
N GLY A 49 -24.64 -1.99 -4.29
CA GLY A 49 -25.26 -3.14 -4.96
C GLY A 49 -24.42 -3.68 -6.12
N ASN A 50 -23.91 -2.79 -6.96
CA ASN A 50 -23.15 -3.20 -8.15
C ASN A 50 -21.68 -3.47 -7.84
N SER A 51 -21.10 -2.81 -6.83
CA SER A 51 -19.69 -3.00 -6.46
C SER A 51 -19.41 -4.44 -6.05
N ALA A 52 -20.31 -5.07 -5.28
CA ALA A 52 -20.15 -6.46 -4.87
C ALA A 52 -20.07 -7.44 -6.05
N PHE A 53 -20.83 -7.17 -7.11
CA PHE A 53 -20.84 -7.97 -8.33
C PHE A 53 -19.57 -7.76 -9.17
N LEU A 54 -19.09 -6.51 -9.23
CA LEU A 54 -17.89 -6.13 -10.01
C LEU A 54 -16.57 -6.68 -9.45
N PHE A 55 -16.49 -7.06 -8.17
CA PHE A 55 -15.25 -7.57 -7.57
C PHE A 55 -14.83 -8.97 -8.02
N ASP A 56 -15.72 -9.73 -8.67
CA ASP A 56 -15.44 -11.08 -9.21
C ASP A 56 -16.12 -11.24 -10.59
N TYR A 57 -16.06 -10.19 -11.39
CA TYR A 57 -16.70 -10.16 -12.70
C TYR A 57 -15.69 -10.37 -13.83
N GLY A 58 -16.02 -11.22 -14.79
CA GLY A 58 -15.20 -11.42 -15.98
C GLY A 58 -13.84 -12.09 -15.71
N CYS A 59 -12.84 -11.73 -16.52
CA CYS A 59 -11.49 -12.29 -16.48
C CYS A 59 -10.48 -11.40 -15.74
N PHE A 60 -10.77 -10.11 -15.62
CA PHE A 60 -9.87 -9.08 -15.10
C PHE A 60 -10.43 -8.30 -13.90
N CYS A 61 -11.75 -8.20 -13.70
CA CYS A 61 -12.26 -7.52 -12.50
C CYS A 61 -12.17 -8.43 -11.26
N GLY A 62 -11.06 -8.37 -10.52
CA GLY A 62 -10.89 -9.09 -9.25
C GLY A 62 -9.45 -9.51 -8.97
N LEU A 63 -9.29 -10.73 -8.41
CA LEU A 63 -7.96 -11.34 -8.18
C LEU A 63 -7.47 -12.16 -9.38
N ARG A 64 -8.25 -12.22 -10.46
CA ARG A 64 -7.96 -12.97 -11.68
C ARG A 64 -7.59 -11.95 -12.76
N GLY A 65 -6.59 -12.25 -13.58
CA GLY A 65 -6.05 -11.32 -14.59
C GLY A 65 -5.46 -12.05 -15.79
N HIS A 66 -6.21 -12.99 -16.37
CA HIS A 66 -5.76 -13.80 -17.49
C HIS A 66 -6.93 -14.13 -18.43
N GLY A 67 -6.70 -13.97 -19.74
CA GLY A 67 -7.65 -14.32 -20.79
C GLY A 67 -7.96 -13.13 -21.70
N GLU A 68 -9.12 -13.19 -22.35
CA GLU A 68 -9.69 -12.11 -23.16
C GLU A 68 -10.81 -11.43 -22.36
N SER A 69 -10.92 -10.11 -22.44
CA SER A 69 -11.95 -9.36 -21.73
C SER A 69 -13.34 -9.76 -22.21
N VAL A 70 -14.23 -10.13 -21.28
CA VAL A 70 -15.57 -10.64 -21.61
C VAL A 70 -16.47 -9.56 -22.20
N ASP A 71 -16.35 -8.33 -21.71
CA ASP A 71 -17.10 -7.17 -22.19
C ASP A 71 -16.32 -5.86 -21.97
N THR A 72 -16.99 -4.72 -22.21
CA THR A 72 -16.40 -3.39 -22.00
C THR A 72 -16.07 -3.08 -20.55
N ILE A 73 -16.78 -3.66 -19.59
CA ILE A 73 -16.53 -3.46 -18.15
C ILE A 73 -15.26 -4.21 -17.75
N ASP A 74 -15.13 -5.46 -18.20
CA ASP A 74 -13.94 -6.28 -17.97
C ASP A 74 -12.69 -5.68 -18.64
N ASN A 75 -12.86 -5.02 -19.79
CA ASN A 75 -11.79 -4.25 -20.42
C ASN A 75 -11.30 -3.06 -19.56
N CYS A 76 -12.20 -2.38 -18.85
CA CYS A 76 -11.81 -1.32 -17.92
C CYS A 76 -10.93 -1.87 -16.79
N CYS A 77 -11.27 -3.06 -16.28
CA CYS A 77 -10.48 -3.73 -15.25
C CYS A 77 -9.12 -4.20 -15.78
N GLN A 78 -9.05 -4.70 -17.02
CA GLN A 78 -7.79 -5.04 -17.67
C GLN A 78 -6.83 -3.86 -17.76
N VAL A 79 -7.33 -2.69 -18.18
CA VAL A 79 -6.54 -1.45 -18.26
C VAL A 79 -6.13 -0.97 -16.86
N HIS A 80 -7.03 -1.11 -15.88
CA HIS A 80 -6.77 -0.75 -14.50
C HIS A 80 -5.63 -1.59 -13.88
N ASP A 81 -5.64 -2.90 -14.11
CA ASP A 81 -4.58 -3.79 -13.65
C ASP A 81 -3.23 -3.48 -14.31
N ALA A 82 -3.24 -3.19 -15.62
CA ALA A 82 -2.04 -2.74 -16.33
C ALA A 82 -1.50 -1.39 -15.79
N CYS A 83 -2.41 -0.50 -15.38
CA CYS A 83 -2.02 0.75 -14.72
C CYS A 83 -1.30 0.49 -13.39
N TYR A 84 -1.82 -0.44 -12.57
CA TYR A 84 -1.17 -0.81 -11.31
C TYR A 84 0.19 -1.48 -11.52
N SER A 85 0.33 -2.37 -12.51
CA SER A 85 1.61 -3.04 -12.78
C SER A 85 2.72 -2.06 -13.15
N MET A 86 2.40 -0.92 -13.76
CA MET A 86 3.39 0.12 -14.10
C MET A 86 3.90 0.91 -12.88
N VAL A 87 3.22 0.85 -11.74
CA VAL A 87 3.59 1.57 -10.51
C VAL A 87 4.26 0.65 -9.49
N GLU A 88 4.15 -0.67 -9.67
CA GLU A 88 4.81 -1.68 -8.84
C GLU A 88 6.21 -2.07 -9.34
N GLU A 89 6.70 -1.47 -10.43
CA GLU A 89 8.10 -1.52 -10.90
C GLU A 89 8.97 -0.38 -10.32
#